data_AF-A0AAE0L9Q6-F1
#
_entry.id   AF-A0AAE0L9Q6-F1
#
_cell.length_a   1.000
_cell.length_b   1.000
_cell.length_c   1.000
_cell.angle_alpha   90.00
_cell.angle_beta   90.00
_cell.angle_gamma   90.00
#
_symmetry.space_group_name_H-M   'P 1'
#
loop_
_entity.id
_entity.type
_entity.pdbx_description
1 polymer ?
#
loop_
_entity_poly.entity_id
_entity_poly.type
_entity_poly.pdbx_seq_one_letter_code
_entity_poly.pdbx_strand_id
1 'polypeptide(L)'
;MAKGKGGGKAAKKAAEAEAARLAAEEECTKLDGERQKLEGEEQAKYEAEKAERQRVEAARLAMESERLHQENDSIAFFLGTRANALRAVHLKLKDDVEWRRYLACCPRPDPRLECQINGYLNTLQENPETELEFTLEHCDDNELVIGEAQELVLAAEHFGNGSKREKHLEYLSKIRSLTAAQIDRITAHILQRADEFQNAKGEVQVQAQVDAVKFGLWVNLAKNPRMKTIEIPELNFISELPKSLALASIAVRMLHVYYDELTARAQNEFMAVGGVFAVDLLALPPRRSKRGPFVR
;
A
#
# COMPACT_ATOMS: atom_id res chain seq x y z
N MET A 1 -102.73 -18.94 -35.06
CA MET A 1 -102.07 -17.97 -34.16
C MET A 1 -100.66 -17.68 -34.68
N ALA A 2 -100.16 -16.46 -34.48
CA ALA A 2 -99.25 -15.71 -35.36
C ALA A 2 -97.86 -16.35 -35.64
N LYS A 3 -97.47 -16.39 -36.93
CA LYS A 3 -96.12 -16.75 -37.40
C LYS A 3 -95.17 -15.54 -37.26
N GLY A 4 -94.28 -15.61 -36.27
CA GLY A 4 -93.17 -14.67 -36.09
C GLY A 4 -92.09 -14.82 -37.16
N LYS A 5 -92.04 -13.87 -38.08
CA LYS A 5 -90.86 -13.52 -38.89
C LYS A 5 -89.83 -12.89 -37.94
N GLY A 6 -88.70 -13.55 -37.68
CA GLY A 6 -87.63 -12.96 -36.89
C GLY A 6 -86.27 -13.68 -36.96
N GLY A 7 -86.26 -15.01 -37.04
CA GLY A 7 -85.02 -15.80 -36.90
C GLY A 7 -84.09 -15.84 -38.12
N GLY A 8 -84.60 -15.66 -39.34
CA GLY A 8 -83.81 -15.87 -40.57
C GLY A 8 -82.80 -14.77 -40.90
N LYS A 9 -83.02 -13.53 -40.44
CA LYS A 9 -82.07 -12.42 -40.67
C LYS A 9 -80.88 -12.42 -39.70
N ALA A 10 -81.03 -13.02 -38.51
CA ALA A 10 -79.94 -13.16 -37.55
C ALA A 10 -78.97 -14.30 -37.93
N ALA A 11 -79.51 -15.45 -38.36
CA ALA A 11 -78.69 -16.60 -38.77
C ALA A 11 -77.89 -16.36 -40.07
N LYS A 12 -78.45 -15.64 -41.06
CA LYS A 12 -77.73 -15.29 -42.30
C LYS A 12 -76.60 -14.27 -42.04
N LYS A 13 -76.83 -13.27 -41.18
CA LYS A 13 -75.78 -12.32 -40.76
C LYS A 13 -74.68 -12.99 -39.93
N ALA A 14 -75.01 -13.99 -39.11
CA ALA A 14 -74.03 -14.73 -38.33
C ALA A 14 -73.13 -15.62 -39.21
N ALA A 15 -73.69 -16.33 -40.20
CA ALA A 15 -72.93 -17.15 -41.14
C ALA A 15 -72.06 -16.32 -42.10
N GLU A 16 -72.53 -15.14 -42.54
CA GLU A 16 -71.77 -14.22 -43.38
C GLU A 16 -70.65 -13.52 -42.60
N ALA A 17 -70.87 -13.22 -41.31
CA ALA A 17 -69.83 -12.72 -40.40
C ALA A 17 -68.79 -13.80 -40.03
N GLU A 18 -69.20 -15.07 -39.90
CA GLU A 18 -68.27 -16.19 -39.65
C GLU A 18 -67.44 -16.55 -40.88
N ALA A 19 -68.04 -16.54 -42.07
CA ALA A 19 -67.31 -16.72 -43.33
C ALA A 19 -66.35 -15.55 -43.63
N ALA A 20 -66.76 -14.31 -43.33
CA ALA A 20 -65.87 -13.15 -43.40
C ALA A 20 -64.75 -13.22 -42.35
N ARG A 21 -65.02 -13.76 -41.15
CA ARG A 21 -64.00 -14.00 -40.12
C ARG A 21 -63.01 -15.08 -40.54
N LEU A 22 -63.47 -16.17 -41.15
CA LEU A 22 -62.63 -17.26 -41.66
C LEU A 22 -61.76 -16.80 -42.82
N ALA A 23 -62.33 -16.03 -43.77
CA ALA A 23 -61.57 -15.47 -44.89
C ALA A 23 -60.54 -14.43 -44.42
N ALA A 24 -60.88 -13.58 -43.44
CA ALA A 24 -59.94 -12.65 -42.82
C ALA A 24 -58.83 -13.37 -42.03
N GLU A 25 -59.15 -14.50 -41.38
CA GLU A 25 -58.18 -15.33 -40.64
C GLU A 25 -57.23 -16.06 -41.60
N GLU A 26 -57.72 -16.58 -42.73
CA GLU A 26 -56.89 -17.17 -43.79
C GLU A 26 -56.00 -16.12 -44.50
N GLU A 27 -56.51 -14.91 -44.73
CA GLU A 27 -55.74 -13.81 -45.31
C GLU A 27 -54.69 -13.29 -44.31
N CYS A 28 -55.05 -13.16 -43.03
CA CYS A 28 -54.12 -12.84 -41.93
C CYS A 28 -53.02 -13.90 -41.82
N THR A 29 -53.36 -15.19 -41.89
CA THR A 29 -52.38 -16.29 -41.83
C THR A 29 -51.44 -16.30 -43.03
N LYS A 30 -51.91 -15.94 -44.23
CA LYS A 30 -51.07 -15.81 -45.43
C LYS A 30 -50.12 -14.61 -45.34
N LEU A 31 -50.63 -13.45 -44.92
CA LEU A 31 -49.84 -12.24 -44.71
C LEU A 31 -48.78 -12.42 -43.61
N ASP A 32 -49.13 -13.08 -42.50
CA ASP A 32 -48.18 -13.43 -41.44
C ASP A 32 -47.12 -14.43 -41.92
N GLY A 33 -47.49 -15.40 -42.75
CA GLY A 33 -46.55 -16.34 -43.36
C GLY A 33 -45.59 -15.69 -44.36
N GLU A 34 -46.05 -14.69 -45.13
CA GLU A 34 -45.20 -13.88 -46.01
C GLU A 34 -44.27 -12.94 -45.22
N ARG A 35 -44.78 -12.33 -44.14
CA ARG A 35 -44.00 -11.49 -43.22
C ARG A 35 -42.90 -12.29 -42.50
N GLN A 36 -43.19 -13.51 -42.05
CA GLN A 36 -42.20 -14.41 -41.45
C GLN A 36 -41.12 -14.86 -42.43
N LYS A 37 -41.48 -15.08 -43.71
CA LYS A 37 -40.49 -15.39 -44.76
C LYS A 37 -39.57 -14.20 -45.02
N LEU A 38 -40.13 -12.99 -45.10
CA LEU A 38 -39.34 -11.77 -45.33
C LEU A 38 -38.41 -11.47 -44.15
N GLU A 39 -38.90 -11.59 -42.92
CA GLU A 39 -38.10 -11.43 -41.69
C GLU A 39 -36.99 -12.49 -41.60
N GLY A 40 -37.28 -13.75 -41.97
CA GLY A 40 -36.27 -14.81 -42.03
C GLY A 40 -35.20 -14.59 -43.11
N GLU A 41 -35.58 -14.05 -44.26
CA GLU A 41 -34.63 -13.67 -45.33
C GLU A 41 -33.76 -12.46 -44.93
N GLU A 42 -34.32 -11.46 -44.25
CA GLU A 42 -33.56 -10.32 -43.73
C GLU A 42 -32.60 -10.73 -42.59
N GLN A 43 -33.05 -11.60 -41.68
CA GLN A 43 -32.20 -12.18 -40.63
C GLN A 43 -31.06 -13.01 -41.24
N ALA A 44 -31.36 -13.85 -42.24
CA ALA A 44 -30.34 -14.63 -42.93
C ALA A 44 -29.32 -13.73 -43.66
N LYS A 45 -29.76 -12.62 -44.27
CA LYS A 45 -28.85 -11.62 -44.87
C LYS A 45 -27.98 -10.92 -43.83
N TYR A 46 -28.57 -10.52 -42.70
CA TYR A 46 -27.84 -9.88 -41.61
C TYR A 46 -26.80 -10.81 -40.96
N GLU A 47 -27.16 -12.08 -40.74
CA GLU A 47 -26.25 -13.10 -40.22
C GLU A 47 -25.11 -13.40 -41.20
N ALA A 48 -25.41 -13.51 -42.50
CA ALA A 48 -24.40 -13.69 -43.53
C ALA A 48 -23.43 -12.50 -43.61
N GLU A 49 -23.93 -11.27 -43.54
CA GLU A 49 -23.10 -10.06 -43.51
C GLU A 49 -22.23 -10.00 -42.25
N LYS A 50 -22.79 -10.33 -41.08
CA LYS A 50 -22.04 -10.38 -39.82
C LYS A 50 -20.96 -11.47 -39.87
N ALA A 51 -21.27 -12.65 -40.41
CA ALA A 51 -20.32 -13.73 -40.58
C ALA A 51 -19.18 -13.33 -41.53
N GLU A 52 -19.49 -12.60 -42.62
CA GLU A 52 -18.48 -12.11 -43.54
C GLU A 52 -17.60 -11.03 -42.90
N ARG A 53 -18.18 -10.08 -42.15
CA ARG A 53 -17.42 -9.09 -41.37
C ARG A 53 -16.47 -9.76 -40.37
N GLN A 54 -16.94 -10.79 -39.65
CA GLN A 54 -16.12 -11.57 -38.72
C GLN A 54 -14.99 -12.32 -39.43
N ARG A 55 -15.24 -12.89 -40.62
CA ARG A 55 -14.21 -13.56 -41.42
C ARG A 55 -13.13 -12.58 -41.87
N VAL A 56 -13.52 -11.40 -42.36
CA VAL A 56 -12.59 -10.36 -42.79
C VAL A 56 -11.77 -9.84 -41.59
N GLU A 57 -12.39 -9.61 -40.44
CA GLU A 57 -11.70 -9.19 -39.21
C GLU A 57 -10.73 -10.27 -38.72
N ALA A 58 -11.16 -11.54 -38.67
CA ALA A 58 -10.31 -12.66 -38.28
C ALA A 58 -9.12 -12.82 -39.23
N ALA A 59 -9.32 -12.67 -40.55
CA ALA A 59 -8.25 -12.70 -41.53
C ALA A 59 -7.26 -11.54 -41.33
N ARG A 60 -7.76 -10.33 -41.02
CA ARG A 60 -6.91 -9.18 -40.70
C ARG A 60 -6.08 -9.41 -39.43
N LEU A 61 -6.70 -9.92 -38.36
CA LEU A 61 -6.02 -10.24 -37.11
C LEU A 61 -4.97 -11.35 -37.30
N ALA A 62 -5.26 -12.36 -38.12
CA ALA A 62 -4.30 -13.42 -38.43
C ALA A 62 -3.08 -12.88 -39.19
N MET A 63 -3.28 -12.04 -40.20
CA MET A 63 -2.18 -11.38 -40.93
C MET A 63 -1.35 -10.47 -40.02
N GLU A 64 -2.00 -9.70 -39.14
CA GLU A 64 -1.31 -8.84 -38.19
C GLU A 64 -0.54 -9.65 -37.13
N SER A 65 -1.12 -10.73 -36.63
CA SER A 65 -0.46 -11.65 -35.70
C SER A 65 0.79 -12.29 -36.31
N GLU A 66 0.70 -12.70 -37.58
CA GLU A 66 1.84 -13.25 -38.32
C GLU A 66 2.95 -12.21 -38.50
N ARG A 67 2.60 -10.97 -38.88
CA ARG A 67 3.54 -9.85 -38.97
C ARG A 67 4.24 -9.61 -37.63
N LEU A 68 3.48 -9.57 -36.53
CA LEU A 68 4.02 -9.38 -35.18
C LEU A 68 4.90 -10.56 -34.73
N HIS A 69 4.57 -11.79 -35.11
CA HIS A 69 5.43 -12.96 -34.86
C HIS A 69 6.76 -12.84 -35.59
N GLN A 70 6.74 -12.49 -36.87
CA GLN A 70 7.97 -12.28 -37.66
C GLN A 70 8.80 -11.13 -37.10
N GLU A 71 8.18 -10.02 -36.71
CA GLU A 71 8.84 -8.91 -36.04
C GLU A 71 9.48 -9.36 -34.72
N ASN A 72 8.76 -10.08 -33.87
CA ASN A 72 9.28 -10.64 -32.62
C ASN A 72 10.44 -11.61 -32.84
N ASP A 73 10.33 -12.51 -33.82
CA ASP A 73 11.38 -13.47 -34.14
C ASP A 73 12.65 -12.76 -34.65
N SER A 74 12.49 -11.69 -35.43
CA SER A 74 13.60 -10.87 -35.92
C SER A 74 14.37 -10.19 -34.78
N ILE A 75 13.68 -9.80 -33.70
CA ILE A 75 14.29 -9.14 -32.54
C ILE A 75 14.65 -10.11 -31.39
N ALA A 76 14.16 -11.34 -31.42
CA ALA A 76 14.31 -12.31 -30.33
C ALA A 76 15.77 -12.56 -29.97
N PHE A 77 16.66 -12.63 -30.97
CA PHE A 77 18.09 -12.77 -30.75
C PHE A 77 18.70 -11.59 -29.96
N PHE A 78 18.33 -10.36 -30.31
CA PHE A 78 18.81 -9.15 -29.63
C PHE A 78 18.28 -9.07 -28.20
N LEU A 79 17.00 -9.39 -28.00
CA LEU A 79 16.38 -9.46 -26.67
C LEU A 79 17.05 -10.52 -25.81
N GLY A 80 17.32 -11.72 -26.35
CA GLY A 80 18.03 -12.79 -25.67
C GLY A 80 19.46 -12.39 -25.30
N THR A 81 20.18 -11.76 -26.22
CA THR A 81 21.54 -11.26 -25.98
C THR A 81 21.55 -10.20 -24.87
N ARG A 82 20.63 -9.24 -24.92
CA ARG A 82 20.49 -8.20 -23.89
C ARG A 82 20.12 -8.81 -22.53
N ALA A 83 19.19 -9.76 -22.49
CA ALA A 83 18.81 -10.45 -21.27
C ALA A 83 19.99 -11.21 -20.65
N ASN A 84 20.80 -11.89 -21.47
CA ASN A 84 22.01 -12.57 -21.00
C ASN A 84 23.07 -11.60 -20.47
N ALA A 85 23.29 -10.47 -21.16
CA ALA A 85 24.21 -9.43 -20.71
C ALA A 85 23.76 -8.83 -19.36
N LEU A 86 22.46 -8.54 -19.21
CA LEU A 86 21.88 -8.07 -17.95
C LEU A 86 22.08 -9.11 -16.83
N ARG A 87 21.79 -10.38 -17.08
CA ARG A 87 22.02 -11.45 -16.09
C ARG A 87 23.49 -11.54 -15.67
N ALA A 88 24.42 -11.42 -16.61
CA ALA A 88 25.85 -11.45 -16.30
C ALA A 88 26.28 -10.25 -15.42
N VAL A 89 25.74 -9.05 -15.68
CA VAL A 89 25.97 -7.87 -14.84
C VAL A 89 25.38 -8.07 -13.44
N HIS A 90 24.15 -8.57 -13.34
CA HIS A 90 23.50 -8.85 -12.05
C HIS A 90 24.27 -9.87 -11.22
N LEU A 91 24.81 -10.92 -11.86
CA LEU A 91 25.61 -11.93 -11.16
C LEU A 91 26.90 -11.31 -10.61
N LYS A 92 27.63 -10.53 -11.41
CA LYS A 92 28.83 -9.82 -10.95
C LYS A 92 28.52 -8.87 -9.80
N LEU A 93 27.45 -8.07 -9.91
CA LEU A 93 27.04 -7.16 -8.85
C LEU A 93 26.71 -7.90 -7.55
N LYS A 94 26.04 -9.06 -7.67
CA LYS A 94 25.73 -9.91 -6.51
C LYS A 94 27.01 -10.37 -5.82
N ASP A 95 27.97 -10.91 -6.58
CA ASP A 95 29.25 -11.40 -6.07
C ASP A 95 30.06 -10.25 -5.44
N ASP A 96 30.08 -9.07 -6.06
CA ASP A 96 30.75 -7.88 -5.53
C ASP A 96 30.13 -7.39 -4.21
N VAL A 97 28.81 -7.44 -4.07
CA VAL A 97 28.13 -7.09 -2.81
C VAL A 97 28.44 -8.12 -1.73
N GLU A 98 28.38 -9.41 -2.07
CA GLU A 98 28.68 -10.50 -1.14
C GLU A 98 30.14 -10.42 -0.65
N TRP A 99 31.07 -10.16 -1.57
CA TRP A 99 32.48 -9.98 -1.25
C TRP A 99 32.73 -8.74 -0.38
N ARG A 100 32.09 -7.60 -0.69
CA ARG A 100 32.18 -6.38 0.14
C ARG A 100 31.67 -6.63 1.55
N ARG A 101 30.53 -7.32 1.69
CA ARG A 101 29.95 -7.64 3.01
C ARG A 101 30.88 -8.56 3.81
N TYR A 102 31.44 -9.57 3.13
CA TYR A 102 32.42 -10.48 3.72
C TYR A 102 33.66 -9.74 4.25
N LEU A 103 34.26 -8.86 3.43
CA LEU A 103 35.44 -8.08 3.83
C LEU A 103 35.14 -7.07 4.95
N ALA A 104 33.94 -6.51 4.98
CA ALA A 104 33.54 -5.54 5.98
C ALA A 104 33.24 -6.15 7.35
N CYS A 105 33.19 -7.48 7.49
CA CYS A 105 32.71 -8.16 8.70
C CYS A 105 31.39 -7.56 9.22
N CYS A 106 30.46 -7.26 8.30
CA CYS A 106 29.26 -6.48 8.61
C CYS A 106 28.46 -7.15 9.74
N PRO A 107 28.24 -6.47 10.89
CA PRO A 107 27.53 -7.06 12.02
C PRO A 107 26.00 -7.13 11.81
N ARG A 108 25.48 -6.38 10.82
CA ARG A 108 24.06 -6.30 10.49
C ARG A 108 23.59 -7.54 9.71
N PRO A 109 22.33 -7.99 9.90
CA PRO A 109 21.79 -9.15 9.19
C PRO A 109 21.74 -8.92 7.67
N ASP A 110 22.05 -9.95 6.89
CA ASP A 110 21.86 -9.92 5.44
C ASP A 110 20.37 -10.16 5.10
N PRO A 111 19.68 -9.21 4.45
CA PRO A 111 18.28 -9.36 4.09
C PRO A 111 17.99 -10.44 3.04
N ARG A 112 19.02 -11.00 2.40
CA ARG A 112 18.93 -12.18 1.52
C ARG A 112 18.74 -13.47 2.31
N LEU A 113 19.17 -13.48 3.57
CA LEU A 113 19.19 -14.65 4.44
C LEU A 113 18.08 -14.54 5.49
N GLU A 114 16.98 -15.24 5.24
CA GLU A 114 15.80 -15.23 6.10
C GLU A 114 16.09 -15.60 7.57
N CYS A 115 16.98 -16.56 7.81
CA CYS A 115 17.35 -16.94 9.17
C CYS A 115 17.99 -15.80 9.95
N GLN A 116 18.81 -14.97 9.28
CA GLN A 116 19.47 -13.83 9.92
C GLN A 116 18.46 -12.74 10.23
N ILE A 117 17.56 -12.42 9.29
CA ILE A 117 16.50 -11.44 9.53
C ILE A 117 15.57 -11.88 10.66
N ASN A 118 15.11 -13.12 10.65
CA ASN A 118 14.22 -13.61 11.71
C ASN A 118 14.93 -13.62 13.08
N GLY A 119 16.20 -14.03 13.14
CA GLY A 119 17.01 -13.96 14.37
C GLY A 119 17.20 -12.52 14.85
N TYR A 120 17.44 -11.60 13.94
CA TYR A 120 17.56 -10.17 14.23
C TYR A 120 16.26 -9.57 14.76
N LEU A 121 15.12 -9.84 14.11
CA LEU A 121 13.80 -9.39 14.55
C LEU A 121 13.48 -9.88 15.97
N ASN A 122 13.77 -11.15 16.27
CA ASN A 122 13.60 -11.70 17.62
C ASN A 122 14.50 -10.98 18.63
N THR A 123 15.75 -10.72 18.26
CA THR A 123 16.71 -10.01 19.13
C THR A 123 16.23 -8.60 19.46
N LEU A 124 15.76 -7.83 18.46
CA LEU A 124 15.19 -6.49 18.65
C LEU A 124 13.95 -6.50 19.56
N GLN A 125 13.16 -7.58 19.49
CA GLN A 125 11.96 -7.72 20.30
C GLN A 125 12.26 -8.08 21.76
N GLU A 126 13.21 -9.00 22.00
CA GLU A 126 13.51 -9.58 23.31
C GLU A 126 14.46 -8.73 24.15
N ASN A 127 15.41 -8.03 23.52
CA ASN A 127 16.45 -7.27 24.20
C ASN A 127 16.30 -5.77 23.89
N PRO A 128 15.31 -5.09 24.49
CA PRO A 128 15.18 -3.66 24.30
C PRO A 128 16.33 -2.92 25.00
N GLU A 129 16.97 -2.01 24.28
CA GLU A 129 18.01 -1.15 24.85
C GLU A 129 17.45 -0.19 25.89
N THR A 130 18.27 0.12 26.88
CA THR A 130 17.92 1.04 27.98
C THR A 130 18.60 2.40 27.88
N GLU A 131 19.59 2.52 26.99
CA GLU A 131 20.29 3.78 26.72
C GLU A 131 19.84 4.36 25.38
N LEU A 132 19.73 5.70 25.34
CA LEU A 132 19.18 6.40 24.19
C LEU A 132 20.12 6.33 23.00
N GLU A 133 21.41 6.51 23.24
CA GLU A 133 22.46 6.50 22.23
C GLU A 133 22.48 5.16 21.49
N PHE A 134 22.57 4.04 22.21
CA PHE A 134 22.51 2.70 21.61
C PHE A 134 21.17 2.40 20.92
N THR A 135 20.06 2.90 21.45
CA THR A 135 18.76 2.75 20.78
C THR A 135 18.75 3.46 19.43
N LEU A 136 19.30 4.67 19.34
CA LEU A 136 19.35 5.40 18.08
C LEU A 136 20.36 4.79 17.10
N GLU A 137 21.52 4.33 17.56
CA GLU A 137 22.47 3.58 16.73
C GLU A 137 21.81 2.34 16.10
N HIS A 138 21.03 1.59 16.87
CA HIS A 138 20.24 0.48 16.32
C HIS A 138 19.16 0.94 15.32
N CYS A 139 18.56 2.12 15.49
CA CYS A 139 17.65 2.68 14.50
C CYS A 139 18.36 2.99 13.17
N ASP A 140 19.60 3.46 13.23
CA ASP A 140 20.42 3.70 12.05
C ASP A 140 20.77 2.39 11.33
N ASP A 141 21.22 1.38 12.09
CA ASP A 141 21.46 0.03 11.57
C ASP A 141 20.21 -0.59 10.95
N ASN A 142 19.04 -0.40 11.56
CA ASN A 142 17.75 -0.85 11.02
C ASN A 142 17.46 -0.23 9.66
N GLU A 143 17.67 1.08 9.49
CA GLU A 143 17.43 1.75 8.21
C GLU A 143 18.45 1.34 7.14
N LEU A 144 19.70 1.03 7.52
CA LEU A 144 20.67 0.43 6.59
C LEU A 144 20.22 -0.95 6.08
N VAL A 145 19.72 -1.82 6.98
CA VAL A 145 19.16 -3.13 6.60
C VAL A 145 17.92 -2.96 5.70
N ILE A 146 17.07 -1.99 6.02
CA ILE A 146 15.89 -1.66 5.21
C ILE A 146 16.30 -1.19 3.82
N GLY A 147 17.30 -0.33 3.68
CA GLY A 147 17.81 0.12 2.39
C GLY A 147 18.28 -1.05 1.52
N GLU A 148 19.07 -1.96 2.09
CA GLU A 148 19.51 -3.18 1.39
C GLU A 148 18.33 -4.07 0.98
N ALA A 149 17.32 -4.22 1.85
CA ALA A 149 16.13 -5.01 1.56
C ALA A 149 15.22 -4.35 0.53
N GLN A 150 15.17 -3.01 0.45
CA GLN A 150 14.48 -2.27 -0.62
C GLN A 150 15.09 -2.55 -1.99
N GLU A 151 16.42 -2.64 -2.10
CA GLU A 151 17.06 -3.05 -3.35
C GLU A 151 16.61 -4.45 -3.79
N LEU A 152 16.41 -5.38 -2.83
CA LEU A 152 15.89 -6.71 -3.12
C LEU A 152 14.42 -6.70 -3.55
N VAL A 153 13.60 -5.80 -3.01
CA VAL A 153 12.21 -5.58 -3.45
C VAL A 153 12.21 -5.15 -4.92
N LEU A 154 13.00 -4.13 -5.27
CA LEU A 154 13.10 -3.62 -6.65
C LEU A 154 13.64 -4.67 -7.61
N ALA A 155 14.63 -5.46 -7.20
CA ALA A 155 15.15 -6.57 -7.99
C ALA A 155 14.07 -7.64 -8.20
N ALA A 156 13.30 -8.00 -7.16
CA ALA A 156 12.22 -8.97 -7.26
C ALA A 156 11.10 -8.48 -8.20
N GLU A 157 10.75 -7.19 -8.16
CA GLU A 157 9.82 -6.56 -9.11
C GLU A 157 10.34 -6.65 -10.54
N HIS A 158 11.61 -6.32 -10.78
CA HIS A 158 12.23 -6.37 -12.11
C HIS A 158 12.17 -7.78 -12.73
N PHE A 159 12.38 -8.82 -11.93
CA PHE A 159 12.30 -10.21 -12.38
C PHE A 159 10.90 -10.83 -12.31
N GLY A 160 9.87 -10.05 -11.96
CA GLY A 160 8.49 -10.54 -11.86
C GLY A 160 8.25 -11.55 -10.72
N ASN A 161 9.10 -11.55 -9.69
CA ASN A 161 8.96 -12.45 -8.55
C ASN A 161 8.13 -11.80 -7.41
N GLY A 162 6.81 -11.86 -7.54
CA GLY A 162 5.88 -11.26 -6.57
C GLY A 162 6.02 -11.82 -5.15
N SER A 163 6.30 -13.12 -5.00
CA SER A 163 6.43 -13.75 -3.67
C SER A 163 7.66 -13.23 -2.90
N LYS A 164 8.82 -13.12 -3.56
CA LYS A 164 10.02 -12.54 -2.94
C LYS A 164 9.81 -11.07 -2.57
N ARG A 165 9.18 -10.32 -3.48
CA ARG A 165 8.84 -8.91 -3.25
C ARG A 165 8.00 -8.75 -1.98
N GLU A 166 6.89 -9.48 -1.87
CA GLU A 166 5.98 -9.40 -0.73
C GLU A 166 6.68 -9.77 0.58
N LYS A 167 7.50 -10.83 0.57
CA LYS A 167 8.29 -11.24 1.72
C LYS A 167 9.27 -10.16 2.20
N HIS A 168 10.00 -9.52 1.29
CA HIS A 168 10.90 -8.44 1.67
C HIS A 168 10.13 -7.21 2.19
N LEU A 169 8.99 -6.86 1.57
CA LEU A 169 8.11 -5.80 2.08
C LEU A 169 7.60 -6.09 3.51
N GLU A 170 7.32 -7.35 3.83
CA GLU A 170 6.96 -7.76 5.19
C GLU A 170 8.11 -7.52 6.18
N TYR A 171 9.35 -7.86 5.80
CA TYR A 171 10.53 -7.58 6.64
C TYR A 171 10.72 -6.08 6.89
N LEU A 172 10.63 -5.27 5.83
CA LEU A 172 10.67 -3.80 5.93
C LEU A 172 9.68 -3.27 6.95
N SER A 173 8.42 -3.70 6.85
CA SER A 173 7.34 -3.29 7.75
C SER A 173 7.59 -3.72 9.20
N LYS A 174 8.08 -4.94 9.42
CA LYS A 174 8.40 -5.47 10.75
C LYS A 174 9.55 -4.71 11.41
N ILE A 175 10.65 -4.48 10.69
CA ILE A 175 11.82 -3.76 11.22
C ILE A 175 11.41 -2.34 11.64
N ARG A 176 10.65 -1.62 10.79
CA ARG A 176 10.15 -0.28 11.11
C ARG A 176 9.22 -0.25 12.32
N SER A 177 8.29 -1.20 12.39
CA SER A 177 7.38 -1.32 13.53
C SER A 177 8.13 -1.57 14.84
N LEU A 178 9.18 -2.41 14.82
CA LEU A 178 10.03 -2.67 15.98
C LEU A 178 10.89 -1.45 16.34
N THR A 179 11.42 -0.74 15.34
CA THR A 179 12.18 0.51 15.52
C THR A 179 11.33 1.56 16.25
N ALA A 180 10.10 1.79 15.79
CA ALA A 180 9.16 2.69 16.46
C ALA A 180 8.87 2.25 17.90
N ALA A 181 8.66 0.94 18.12
CA ALA A 181 8.43 0.40 19.46
C ALA A 181 9.66 0.56 20.38
N GLN A 182 10.88 0.49 19.86
CA GLN A 182 12.09 0.75 20.63
C GLN A 182 12.19 2.23 21.04
N ILE A 183 11.91 3.16 20.12
CA ILE A 183 11.83 4.60 20.41
C ILE A 183 10.77 4.89 21.49
N ASP A 184 9.61 4.24 21.42
CA ASP A 184 8.56 4.37 22.44
C ASP A 184 9.02 3.83 23.80
N ARG A 185 9.70 2.68 23.83
CA ARG A 185 10.21 2.07 25.08
C ARG A 185 11.27 2.94 25.74
N ILE A 186 12.25 3.44 24.99
CA ILE A 186 13.27 4.32 25.55
C ILE A 186 12.67 5.64 26.02
N THR A 187 11.69 6.19 25.28
CA THR A 187 10.92 7.36 25.74
C THR A 187 10.26 7.08 27.08
N ALA A 188 9.57 5.95 27.22
CA ALA A 188 8.93 5.55 28.47
C ALA A 188 9.95 5.35 29.61
N HIS A 189 11.12 4.76 29.32
CA HIS A 189 12.20 4.58 30.28
C HIS A 189 12.70 5.93 30.82
N ILE A 190 12.95 6.91 29.94
CA ILE A 190 13.36 8.27 30.32
C ILE A 190 12.26 8.94 31.14
N LEU A 191 10.99 8.84 30.74
CA LEU A 191 9.86 9.45 31.46
C LEU A 191 9.68 8.89 32.88
N GLN A 192 9.94 7.59 33.09
CA GLN A 192 9.86 6.97 34.42
C GLN A 192 10.95 7.45 35.39
N ARG A 193 12.05 7.98 34.86
CA ARG A 193 13.22 8.48 35.59
C ARG A 193 13.46 9.97 35.31
N ALA A 194 12.43 10.70 34.88
CA ALA A 194 12.58 12.09 34.41
C ALA A 194 13.21 13.01 35.47
N ASP A 195 13.02 12.71 36.76
CA ASP A 195 13.63 13.42 37.86
C ASP A 195 15.17 13.33 37.88
N GLU A 196 15.76 12.27 37.34
CA GLU A 196 17.21 12.10 37.22
C GLU A 196 17.82 12.99 36.13
N PHE A 197 17.02 13.41 35.15
CA PHE A 197 17.43 14.24 34.01
C PHE A 197 17.12 15.74 34.21
N GLN A 198 16.75 16.13 35.43
CA GLN A 198 16.32 17.49 35.72
C GLN A 198 17.52 18.45 35.81
N ASN A 199 17.46 19.55 35.06
CA ASN A 199 18.46 20.62 35.12
C ASN A 199 18.23 21.56 36.32
N ALA A 200 19.14 22.52 36.54
CA ALA A 200 19.07 23.49 37.64
C ALA A 200 17.81 24.39 37.60
N LYS A 201 17.15 24.53 36.44
CA LYS A 201 15.90 25.30 36.27
C LYS A 201 14.65 24.45 36.53
N GLY A 202 14.82 23.16 36.78
CA GLY A 202 13.74 22.23 37.02
C GLY A 202 13.09 21.67 35.75
N GLU A 203 13.72 21.87 34.60
CA GLU A 203 13.29 21.35 33.29
C GLU A 203 14.07 20.07 32.97
N VAL A 204 13.45 19.17 32.20
CA VAL A 204 14.12 18.00 31.65
C VAL A 204 14.13 18.15 30.16
N GLN A 205 15.31 18.06 29.57
CA GLN A 205 15.51 18.12 28.14
C GLN A 205 16.55 17.07 27.77
N VAL A 206 16.13 16.12 26.95
CA VAL A 206 16.98 15.04 26.42
C VAL A 206 16.95 15.14 24.91
N GLN A 207 18.10 15.04 24.27
CA GLN A 207 18.24 15.08 22.83
C GLN A 207 19.37 14.16 22.41
N ALA A 208 19.20 13.53 21.26
CA ALA A 208 20.22 12.73 20.61
C ALA A 208 19.91 12.62 19.11
N GLN A 209 20.94 12.41 18.30
CA GLN A 209 20.78 12.26 16.86
C GLN A 209 21.79 11.29 16.26
N VAL A 210 21.33 10.59 15.23
CA VAL A 210 22.11 9.78 14.29
C VAL A 210 21.65 10.12 12.87
N ASP A 211 22.26 9.50 11.86
CA ASP A 211 21.96 9.82 10.47
C ASP A 211 20.52 9.48 10.08
N ALA A 212 19.93 8.39 10.59
CA ALA A 212 18.54 8.02 10.29
C ALA A 212 17.47 8.71 11.16
N VAL A 213 17.82 9.16 12.38
CA VAL A 213 16.84 9.60 13.39
C VAL A 213 17.40 10.75 14.24
N LYS A 214 16.57 11.78 14.46
CA LYS A 214 16.78 12.78 15.51
C LYS A 214 15.69 12.73 16.55
N PHE A 215 16.09 12.71 17.80
CA PHE A 215 15.20 12.57 18.95
C PHE A 215 15.34 13.77 19.88
N GLY A 216 14.21 14.30 20.32
CA GLY A 216 14.12 15.30 21.37
C GLY A 216 12.98 14.96 22.33
N LEU A 217 13.20 15.17 23.62
CA LEU A 217 12.19 15.00 24.66
C LEU A 217 12.30 16.14 25.66
N TRP A 218 11.18 16.85 25.84
CA TRP A 218 11.04 17.88 26.86
C TRP A 218 9.99 17.46 27.88
N VAL A 219 10.27 17.58 29.18
CA VAL A 219 9.34 17.17 30.24
C VAL A 219 9.05 18.32 31.21
N ASN A 220 7.76 18.60 31.40
CA ASN A 220 7.29 19.63 32.32
C ASN A 220 7.11 19.09 33.74
N LEU A 221 8.21 19.00 34.50
CA LEU A 221 8.13 18.62 35.91
C LEU A 221 7.73 19.80 36.82
N ALA A 222 8.06 21.03 36.44
CA ALA A 222 7.88 22.24 37.24
C ALA A 222 6.48 22.87 37.14
N LYS A 223 5.75 22.63 36.04
CA LYS A 223 4.42 23.25 35.74
C LYS A 223 4.46 24.77 35.80
N ASN A 224 5.55 25.35 35.33
CA ASN A 224 5.78 26.78 35.44
C ASN A 224 5.36 27.48 34.14
N PRO A 225 4.31 28.32 34.14
CA PRO A 225 3.83 29.00 32.93
C PRO A 225 4.81 30.04 32.39
N ARG A 226 5.88 30.37 33.14
CA ARG A 226 7.00 31.21 32.65
C ARG A 226 7.98 30.44 31.79
N MET A 227 7.98 29.10 31.89
CA MET A 227 8.84 28.19 31.13
C MET A 227 8.01 27.48 30.06
N LYS A 228 7.59 28.27 29.06
CA LYS A 228 6.69 27.82 27.99
C LYS A 228 7.39 27.59 26.65
N THR A 229 8.64 28.06 26.50
CA THR A 229 9.39 27.92 25.26
C THR A 229 10.21 26.63 25.32
N ILE A 230 10.03 25.78 24.32
CA ILE A 230 10.81 24.55 24.12
C ILE A 230 11.79 24.84 22.99
N GLU A 231 13.08 24.67 23.26
CA GLU A 231 14.15 24.84 22.27
C GLU A 231 14.96 23.54 22.24
N ILE A 232 14.93 22.83 21.11
CA ILE A 232 15.77 21.64 20.87
C ILE A 232 16.71 21.92 19.69
N PRO A 233 17.92 22.44 19.95
CA PRO A 233 18.84 22.86 18.89
C PRO A 233 19.21 21.75 17.91
N GLU A 234 19.40 20.50 18.37
CA GLU A 234 19.76 19.36 17.50
C GLU A 234 18.72 19.07 16.42
N LEU A 235 17.44 19.36 16.71
CA LEU A 235 16.33 19.20 15.79
C LEU A 235 16.00 20.50 15.02
N ASN A 236 16.72 21.59 15.26
CA ASN A 236 16.36 22.94 14.81
C ASN A 236 14.90 23.30 15.16
N PHE A 237 14.44 22.84 16.32
CA PHE A 237 13.05 22.98 16.75
C PHE A 237 12.90 24.02 17.84
N ILE A 238 11.98 24.96 17.64
CA ILE A 238 11.57 25.94 18.64
C ILE A 238 10.05 26.00 18.64
N SER A 239 9.44 25.91 19.81
CA SER A 239 7.99 26.02 19.97
C SER A 239 7.62 26.71 21.26
N GLU A 240 6.54 27.49 21.24
CA GLU A 240 5.91 28.04 22.44
C GLU A 240 4.67 27.22 22.82
N LEU A 241 4.62 26.76 24.07
CA LEU A 241 3.46 26.07 24.61
C LEU A 241 2.34 27.04 25.00
N PRO A 242 1.09 26.70 24.68
CA PRO A 242 -0.08 27.33 25.30
C PRO A 242 -0.02 27.23 26.82
N LYS A 243 -0.53 28.27 27.51
CA LYS A 243 -0.53 28.35 28.98
C LYS A 243 -1.17 27.14 29.66
N SER A 244 -2.22 26.56 29.06
CA SER A 244 -2.88 25.35 29.56
C SER A 244 -1.94 24.15 29.62
N LEU A 245 -1.09 23.97 28.60
CA LEU A 245 -0.09 22.90 28.54
C LEU A 245 1.11 23.17 29.46
N ALA A 246 1.53 24.44 29.58
CA ALA A 246 2.61 24.84 30.49
C ALA A 246 2.28 24.61 31.98
N LEU A 247 0.99 24.51 32.33
CA LEU A 247 0.52 24.19 33.69
C LEU A 247 0.25 22.68 33.91
N ALA A 248 0.29 21.88 32.84
CA ALA A 248 -0.03 20.45 32.89
C ALA A 248 1.20 19.57 33.16
N SER A 249 0.96 18.38 33.71
CA SER A 249 1.98 17.31 33.79
C SER A 249 2.10 16.62 32.43
N ILE A 250 2.91 17.18 31.53
CA ILE A 250 3.08 16.67 30.17
C ILE A 250 4.56 16.51 29.82
N ALA A 251 4.82 15.69 28.81
CA ALA A 251 6.05 15.72 28.04
C ALA A 251 5.72 16.01 26.58
N VAL A 252 6.67 16.58 25.86
CA VAL A 252 6.60 16.77 24.41
C VAL A 252 7.78 16.01 23.81
N ARG A 253 7.49 15.01 22.98
CA ARG A 253 8.49 14.29 22.20
C ARG A 253 8.52 14.86 20.79
N MET A 254 9.72 15.08 20.28
CA MET A 254 9.98 15.49 18.91
C MET A 254 10.83 14.41 18.25
N LEU A 255 10.39 13.93 17.10
CA LEU A 255 11.07 12.89 16.36
C LEU A 255 11.18 13.31 14.90
N HIS A 256 12.39 13.31 14.37
CA HIS A 256 12.63 13.48 12.94
C HIS A 256 13.22 12.19 12.39
N VAL A 257 12.50 11.54 11.47
CA VAL A 257 12.98 10.38 10.73
C VAL A 257 13.19 10.78 9.28
N TYR A 258 14.28 10.33 8.66
CA TYR A 258 14.58 10.69 7.27
C TYR A 258 13.81 9.88 6.24
N TYR A 259 13.19 8.78 6.66
CA TYR A 259 12.30 8.00 5.83
C TYR A 259 10.85 8.47 5.95
N ASP A 260 10.04 8.17 4.94
CA ASP A 260 8.64 8.55 4.88
C ASP A 260 7.72 7.31 4.85
N GLU A 261 7.07 7.04 5.99
CA GLU A 261 6.03 6.02 6.10
C GLU A 261 4.63 6.52 5.73
N LEU A 262 4.46 7.84 5.58
CA LEU A 262 3.19 8.49 5.36
C LEU A 262 2.87 8.68 3.88
N THR A 263 3.86 8.70 2.98
CA THR A 263 3.64 8.77 1.52
C THR A 263 2.63 7.73 1.02
N ALA A 264 2.66 6.50 1.54
CA ALA A 264 1.68 5.46 1.16
C ALA A 264 0.23 5.84 1.52
N ARG A 265 0.04 6.75 2.50
CA ARG A 265 -1.25 7.24 2.98
C ARG A 265 -1.69 8.54 2.28
N ALA A 266 -0.79 9.23 1.58
CA ALA A 266 -1.04 10.50 0.90
C ALA A 266 -0.42 10.51 -0.51
N GLN A 267 -1.13 9.89 -1.48
CA GLN A 267 -0.73 9.87 -2.90
C GLN A 267 -1.21 11.11 -3.68
N ASN A 268 -1.30 12.26 -3.01
CA ASN A 268 -1.76 13.51 -3.61
C ASN A 268 -0.64 14.57 -3.57
N GLU A 269 -0.97 15.80 -3.94
CA GLU A 269 -0.04 16.94 -3.92
C GLU A 269 0.52 17.29 -2.54
N PHE A 270 -0.03 16.70 -1.47
CA PHE A 270 0.44 16.84 -0.09
C PHE A 270 1.32 15.67 0.37
N MET A 271 1.88 14.88 -0.57
CA MET A 271 2.87 13.86 -0.28
C MET A 271 4.07 14.47 0.45
N ALA A 272 4.54 13.81 1.51
CA ALA A 272 5.72 14.27 2.23
C ALA A 272 6.99 14.04 1.40
N VAL A 273 7.91 15.01 1.43
CA VAL A 273 9.20 14.95 0.74
C VAL A 273 10.27 15.32 1.76
N GLY A 274 11.25 14.42 1.97
CA GLY A 274 12.41 14.71 2.83
C GLY A 274 12.27 14.27 4.29
N GLY A 275 11.53 13.19 4.55
CA GLY A 275 11.36 12.61 5.88
C GLY A 275 10.11 13.11 6.62
N VAL A 276 9.92 12.62 7.84
CA VAL A 276 8.76 12.94 8.68
C VAL A 276 9.23 13.54 10.00
N PHE A 277 8.69 14.71 10.33
CA PHE A 277 8.85 15.36 11.62
C PHE A 277 7.57 15.21 12.44
N ALA A 278 7.63 14.47 13.54
CA ALA A 278 6.52 14.22 14.45
C ALA A 278 6.72 14.95 15.78
N VAL A 279 5.62 15.49 16.33
CA VAL A 279 5.58 16.09 17.66
C VAL A 279 4.44 15.46 18.44
N ASP A 280 4.79 14.72 19.49
CA ASP A 280 3.83 14.00 20.34
C ASP A 280 3.68 14.69 21.69
N LEU A 281 2.44 14.81 22.15
CA LEU A 281 2.12 15.23 23.51
C LEU A 281 1.88 13.99 24.38
N LEU A 282 2.72 13.78 25.38
CA LEU A 282 2.74 12.58 26.21
C LEU A 282 2.27 12.90 27.64
N ALA A 283 1.49 12.00 28.22
CA ALA A 283 1.16 12.04 29.64
C ALA A 283 2.34 11.51 30.47
N LEU A 284 2.58 12.13 31.63
CA LEU A 284 3.63 11.63 32.54
C LEU A 284 3.14 10.44 33.35
N PRO A 285 4.01 9.43 33.58
CA PRO A 285 3.69 8.34 34.48
C PRO A 285 3.46 8.87 35.90
N PRO A 286 2.68 8.15 36.74
CA PRO A 286 2.52 8.51 38.14
C PRO A 286 3.90 8.57 38.82
N ARG A 287 4.14 9.63 39.60
CA ARG A 287 5.42 9.81 40.30
C ARG A 287 5.65 8.65 41.25
N ARG A 288 6.88 8.13 41.28
CA ARG A 288 7.30 7.16 42.32
C ARG A 288 7.09 7.81 43.70
N SER A 289 6.18 7.25 44.49
CA SER A 289 5.98 7.65 45.87
C SER A 289 7.27 7.41 46.64
N LYS A 290 7.78 8.42 47.35
CA LYS A 290 8.93 8.28 48.29
C LYS A 290 8.61 7.40 49.51
N ARG A 291 7.46 6.71 49.57
CA ARG A 291 7.06 5.85 50.69
C ARG A 291 7.15 4.36 50.32
N GLY A 292 8.16 3.70 50.88
CA GLY A 292 8.15 2.27 51.21
C GLY A 292 8.82 1.32 50.20
N PRO A 293 9.58 0.31 50.66
CA PRO A 293 10.26 -0.63 49.78
C PRO A 293 9.27 -1.58 49.11
N PHE A 294 9.54 -1.92 47.86
CA PHE A 294 8.90 -3.02 47.16
C PHE A 294 9.25 -4.33 47.89
N VAL A 295 8.25 -4.99 48.48
CA VAL A 295 8.37 -6.41 48.83
C VAL A 295 8.27 -7.19 47.52
N ARG A 296 9.20 -8.13 47.35
CA ARG A 296 9.43 -8.94 46.14
C ARG A 296 8.19 -9.66 45.65
#